data_AF-A0A167SU14-F1
#
_entry.id   AF-A0A167SU14-F1
#
_cell.length_a   1.000
_cell.length_b   1.000
_cell.length_c   1.000
_cell.angle_alpha   90.00
_cell.angle_beta   90.00
_cell.angle_gamma   90.00
#
_symmetry.space_group_name_H-M   'P 1'
#
loop_
_entity.id
_entity.type
_entity.pdbx_description
1 polymer ?
#
loop_
_entity_poly.entity_id
_entity_poly.type
_entity_poly.pdbx_seq_one_letter_code
_entity_poly.pdbx_strand_id
1 'polypeptide(L)'
;MSMAMADHHDNHSTGSHPIVRSDSSASTASDHNDPIIHQPIPTRPRLPSRKSSGPLVVPRDSSEVGPVESHFGPDDVRAMSPRRTSEDIDKLGREAREELRRHAKALQESLIDIFNRIEAVREEHDKLDNNNKFLQKYIGDLMSTSKITASTSRAKK
;
A
#
# COMPACT_ATOMS: atom_id res chain seq x y z
N MET A 1 14.78 -37.93 -4.02
CA MET A 1 15.05 -36.94 -2.95
C MET A 1 14.17 -35.74 -3.22
N SER A 2 13.00 -35.68 -2.56
CA SER A 2 12.04 -34.58 -2.66
C SER A 2 12.52 -33.39 -1.85
N MET A 3 12.38 -32.18 -2.40
CA MET A 3 12.49 -30.95 -1.64
C MET A 3 11.12 -30.25 -1.67
N ALA A 4 10.44 -30.27 -0.54
CA ALA A 4 9.17 -29.59 -0.31
C ALA A 4 9.42 -28.08 -0.26
N MET A 5 8.68 -27.31 -1.06
CA MET A 5 8.58 -25.86 -0.89
C MET A 5 7.42 -25.58 0.08
N ALA A 6 7.76 -24.98 1.22
CA ALA A 6 6.80 -24.55 2.22
C ALA A 6 6.17 -23.22 1.81
N ASP A 7 4.84 -23.17 1.87
CA ASP A 7 4.01 -21.97 1.83
C ASP A 7 4.40 -20.97 2.92
N HIS A 8 4.46 -19.69 2.56
CA HIS A 8 4.40 -18.57 3.51
C HIS A 8 3.25 -17.64 3.10
N HIS A 9 2.19 -17.71 3.88
CA HIS A 9 1.09 -16.76 3.88
C HIS A 9 1.51 -15.50 4.66
N ASP A 10 1.73 -14.39 3.95
CA ASP A 10 1.87 -13.08 4.60
C ASP A 10 0.54 -12.34 4.59
N ASN A 11 -0.09 -12.40 5.77
CA ASN A 11 -1.28 -11.69 6.18
C ASN A 11 -0.92 -10.24 6.55
N HIS A 12 -1.04 -9.29 5.63
CA HIS A 12 -0.83 -7.87 5.94
C HIS A 12 -2.05 -7.27 6.66
N SER A 13 -2.05 -7.49 7.98
CA SER A 13 -2.94 -6.87 8.95
C SER A 13 -2.77 -5.35 8.96
N THR A 14 -3.89 -4.64 8.85
CA THR A 14 -4.05 -3.20 9.11
C THR A 14 -3.55 -2.86 10.51
N GLY A 15 -2.43 -2.13 10.60
CA GLY A 15 -1.85 -1.66 11.85
C GLY A 15 -1.48 -0.18 11.74
N SER A 16 -2.39 0.68 12.17
CA SER A 16 -2.12 2.09 12.46
C SER A 16 -0.96 2.18 13.47
N HIS A 17 0.21 2.61 13.02
CA HIS A 17 1.32 2.93 13.92
C HIS A 17 1.13 4.36 14.46
N PRO A 18 0.96 4.56 15.78
CA PRO A 18 1.05 5.89 16.35
C PRO A 18 2.51 6.35 16.25
N ILE A 19 2.72 7.57 15.76
CA ILE A 19 4.04 8.22 15.76
C ILE A 19 4.39 8.51 17.22
N VAL A 20 5.13 7.61 17.85
CA VAL A 20 5.68 7.82 19.19
C VAL A 20 6.85 8.79 19.05
N ARG A 21 6.68 10.01 19.55
CA ARG A 21 7.77 10.99 19.66
C ARG A 21 8.82 10.43 20.61
N SER A 22 10.03 10.22 20.10
CA SER A 22 11.19 9.80 20.89
C SER A 22 11.76 11.00 21.64
N ASP A 23 11.35 11.18 22.89
CA ASP A 23 12.07 12.03 23.85
C ASP A 23 13.05 11.14 24.62
N SER A 24 14.27 11.01 24.12
CA SER A 24 15.35 10.29 24.80
C SER A 24 16.28 11.29 25.49
N SER A 25 16.21 11.36 26.82
CA SER A 25 17.32 11.69 27.73
C SER A 25 16.88 11.47 29.19
N ALA A 26 16.75 10.20 29.60
CA ALA A 26 16.76 9.81 31.00
C ALA A 26 18.00 8.95 31.22
N SER A 27 18.99 9.46 31.95
CA SER A 27 20.11 8.66 32.45
C SER A 27 20.31 8.98 33.93
N THR A 28 19.80 8.10 34.79
CA THR A 28 20.22 8.00 36.20
C THR A 28 20.79 6.60 36.41
N ALA A 29 21.99 6.59 36.98
CA ALA A 29 22.96 5.51 36.94
C ALA A 29 22.50 4.20 37.61
N SER A 30 22.83 3.08 36.97
CA SER A 30 22.92 1.77 37.61
C SER A 30 24.40 1.42 37.80
N ASP A 31 24.78 1.34 39.06
CA ASP A 31 26.07 0.88 39.60
C ASP A 31 26.23 -0.61 39.31
N HIS A 32 27.22 -1.06 38.53
CA HIS A 32 27.80 -2.42 38.49
C HIS A 32 29.12 -2.43 37.70
N ASN A 33 30.13 -3.10 38.27
CA ASN A 33 31.55 -3.19 37.87
C ASN A 33 31.81 -3.67 36.42
N ASP A 34 32.19 -2.77 35.52
CA ASP A 34 32.87 -3.06 34.25
C ASP A 34 34.01 -2.05 34.00
N PRO A 35 35.09 -2.41 33.26
CA PRO A 35 36.24 -1.53 33.08
C PRO A 35 35.85 -0.25 32.31
N ILE A 36 35.93 0.87 33.01
CA ILE A 36 35.53 2.20 32.56
C ILE A 36 36.44 2.66 31.42
N ILE A 37 35.99 2.52 30.16
CA ILE A 37 36.57 3.22 29.02
C ILE A 37 36.25 4.72 29.22
N HIS A 38 37.20 5.46 29.81
CA HIS A 38 37.15 6.92 29.95
C HIS A 38 37.32 7.60 28.58
N GLN A 39 36.34 7.46 27.69
CA GLN A 39 36.19 8.40 26.58
C GLN A 39 35.33 9.57 27.09
N PRO A 40 35.81 10.83 26.97
CA PRO A 40 35.00 11.98 27.36
C PRO A 40 33.76 12.02 26.46
N ILE A 41 32.58 11.92 27.07
CA ILE A 41 31.30 12.08 26.37
C ILE A 41 31.33 13.45 25.68
N PRO A 42 31.23 13.52 24.33
CA PRO A 42 31.23 14.78 23.62
C PRO A 42 30.05 15.63 24.10
N THR A 43 30.34 16.66 24.89
CA THR A 43 29.31 17.59 25.35
C THR A 43 28.88 18.46 24.17
N ARG A 44 27.62 18.33 23.76
CA ARG A 44 27.03 19.18 22.72
C ARG A 44 27.22 20.66 23.12
N PRO A 45 27.84 21.50 22.27
CA PRO A 45 27.91 22.94 22.51
C PRO A 45 26.53 23.53 22.73
N ARG A 46 26.36 24.37 23.75
CA ARG A 46 25.06 25.00 24.01
C ARG A 46 24.71 25.95 22.87
N LEU A 47 23.62 25.64 22.16
CA LEU A 47 23.08 26.52 21.14
C LEU A 47 22.67 27.85 21.79
N PRO A 48 23.03 29.01 21.20
CA PRO A 48 22.54 30.29 21.67
C PRO A 48 21.00 30.27 21.71
N SER A 49 20.42 30.75 22.81
CA SER A 49 18.97 30.89 22.91
C SER A 49 18.48 31.86 21.83
N ARG A 50 17.78 31.32 20.82
CA ARG A 50 17.15 32.15 19.78
C ARG A 50 15.86 32.71 20.34
N LYS A 51 15.66 34.03 20.21
CA LYS A 51 14.34 34.65 20.42
C LYS A 51 13.33 33.98 19.49
N SER A 52 12.12 33.68 19.98
CA SER A 52 11.04 33.16 19.15
C SER A 52 10.73 34.18 18.05
N SER A 53 11.08 33.89 16.80
CA SER A 53 10.59 34.65 15.66
C SER A 53 9.08 34.48 15.63
N GLY A 54 8.33 35.59 15.66
CA GLY A 54 6.87 35.58 15.65
C GLY A 54 6.28 34.86 14.42
N PRO A 55 4.95 34.88 14.28
CA PRO A 55 4.27 34.15 13.21
C PRO A 55 4.81 34.56 11.83
N LEU A 56 5.22 33.55 11.06
CA LEU A 56 5.70 33.61 9.67
C LEU A 56 4.57 33.94 8.66
N VAL A 57 3.63 34.81 9.05
CA VAL A 57 2.50 35.19 8.20
C VAL A 57 2.95 36.32 7.29
N VAL A 58 3.24 35.97 6.04
CA VAL A 58 3.53 36.93 4.99
C VAL A 58 2.23 37.24 4.23
N PRO A 59 1.88 38.53 4.00
CA PRO A 59 0.73 38.90 3.18
C PRO A 59 0.78 38.26 1.78
N ARG A 60 -0.40 37.92 1.25
CA ARG A 60 -0.55 37.17 -0.01
C ARG A 60 0.05 37.90 -1.23
N ASP A 61 0.19 39.22 -1.15
CA ASP A 61 0.71 40.08 -2.22
C ASP A 61 2.18 40.49 -2.00
N SER A 62 2.88 39.88 -1.03
CA SER A 62 4.30 40.17 -0.77
C SER A 62 5.18 39.61 -1.88
N SER A 63 6.06 40.45 -2.44
CA SER A 63 7.11 40.05 -3.40
C SER A 63 8.21 39.20 -2.77
N GLU A 64 8.21 39.05 -1.44
CA GLU A 64 9.21 38.30 -0.67
C GLU A 64 9.00 36.77 -0.73
N VAL A 65 7.84 36.32 -1.25
CA VAL A 65 7.49 34.90 -1.39
C VAL A 65 7.26 34.55 -2.86
N GLY A 66 8.35 34.22 -3.54
CA GLY A 66 8.37 33.73 -4.91
C GLY A 66 9.67 32.98 -5.18
N PRO A 67 9.88 32.43 -6.39
CA PRO A 67 11.20 31.95 -6.80
C PRO A 67 12.17 33.14 -6.78
N VAL A 68 12.84 33.35 -5.65
CA VAL A 68 13.91 34.34 -5.53
C VAL A 68 15.10 33.76 -6.27
N GLU A 69 15.45 34.38 -7.39
CA GLU A 69 16.72 34.18 -8.07
C GLU A 69 17.82 34.49 -7.03
N SER A 70 18.28 33.44 -6.35
CA SER A 70 19.25 33.59 -5.28
C SER A 70 20.60 33.70 -5.97
N HIS A 71 21.20 34.89 -5.95
CA HIS A 71 22.55 35.08 -6.44
C HIS A 71 23.53 34.45 -5.44
N PHE A 72 24.00 33.25 -5.76
CA PHE A 72 25.01 32.55 -4.99
C PHE A 72 26.37 33.17 -5.28
N GLY A 73 27.10 33.56 -4.23
CA GLY A 73 28.44 34.12 -4.36
C GLY A 73 29.46 33.08 -4.87
N PRO A 74 30.66 33.51 -5.32
CA PRO A 74 31.69 32.61 -5.85
C PRO A 74 32.15 31.51 -4.87
N ASP A 75 32.07 31.78 -3.56
CA ASP A 75 32.45 30.84 -2.49
C ASP A 75 31.24 30.09 -1.87
N ASP A 76 30.04 30.24 -2.44
CA ASP A 76 28.86 29.57 -1.92
C ASP A 76 28.87 28.09 -2.29
N VAL A 77 28.89 27.21 -1.28
CA VAL A 77 28.83 25.75 -1.45
C VAL A 77 27.62 25.27 -2.26
N ARG A 78 26.54 26.04 -2.31
CA ARG A 78 25.33 25.74 -3.11
C ARG A 78 25.52 26.02 -4.61
N ALA A 79 26.52 26.82 -4.98
CA ALA A 79 26.97 26.98 -6.36
C ALA A 79 27.88 25.82 -6.80
N MET A 80 28.48 25.10 -5.84
CA MET A 80 29.43 24.01 -6.09
C MET A 80 28.79 22.63 -6.24
N SER A 81 27.50 22.47 -5.91
CA SER A 81 26.76 21.23 -6.16
C SER A 81 26.30 21.17 -7.62
N PRO A 82 26.50 20.06 -8.36
CA PRO A 82 25.92 19.89 -9.69
C PRO A 82 24.41 20.08 -9.65
N ARG A 83 23.91 21.13 -10.30
CA ARG A 83 22.46 21.36 -10.45
C ARG A 83 22.01 20.66 -11.72
N ARG A 84 20.91 19.92 -11.65
CA ARG A 84 20.19 19.50 -12.85
C ARG A 84 19.86 20.74 -13.66
N THR A 85 20.15 20.71 -14.96
CA THR A 85 19.74 21.79 -15.86
C THR A 85 18.21 21.85 -15.88
N SER A 86 17.63 22.99 -16.25
CA SER A 86 16.18 23.09 -16.43
C SER A 86 15.64 22.04 -17.40
N GLU A 87 16.42 21.72 -18.43
CA GLU A 87 16.14 20.65 -19.40
C GLU A 87 16.04 19.27 -18.75
N ASP A 88 16.93 18.93 -17.81
CA ASP A 88 16.89 17.65 -17.08
C ASP A 88 15.62 17.53 -16.22
N ILE A 89 15.18 18.63 -15.62
CA ILE A 89 13.96 18.68 -14.79
C ILE A 89 12.72 18.46 -15.68
N ASP A 90 12.68 19.11 -16.85
CA ASP A 90 11.58 18.94 -17.80
C ASP A 90 11.54 17.53 -18.40
N LYS A 91 12.70 16.94 -18.70
CA LYS A 91 12.82 15.54 -19.15
C LYS A 91 12.30 14.58 -18.07
N LEU A 92 12.74 14.75 -16.82
CA LEU A 92 12.26 13.92 -15.70
C LEU A 92 10.75 14.05 -15.49
N GLY A 93 10.20 15.26 -15.62
CA GLY A 93 8.77 15.51 -15.52
C GLY A 93 7.96 14.85 -16.65
N ARG A 94 8.51 14.80 -17.87
CA ARG A 94 7.89 14.07 -18.99
C ARG A 94 7.90 12.57 -18.77
N GLU A 95 9.06 12.01 -18.42
CA GLU A 95 9.21 10.57 -18.14
C GLU A 95 8.27 10.10 -17.03
N ALA A 96 8.18 10.84 -15.93
CA ALA A 96 7.27 10.50 -14.83
C ALA A 96 5.80 10.48 -15.27
N ARG A 97 5.38 11.42 -16.12
CA ARG A 97 4.00 11.46 -16.67
C ARG A 97 3.74 10.33 -17.67
N GLU A 98 4.73 9.98 -18.47
CA GLU A 98 4.65 8.87 -19.43
C GLU A 98 4.55 7.54 -18.70
N GLU A 99 5.38 7.31 -17.69
CA GLU A 99 5.35 6.11 -16.87
C GLU A 99 4.01 5.98 -16.13
N LEU A 100 3.51 7.07 -15.54
CA LEU A 100 2.19 7.07 -14.90
C LEU A 100 1.06 6.69 -15.90
N ARG A 101 1.11 7.22 -17.13
CA ARG A 101 0.14 6.85 -18.16
C ARG A 101 0.27 5.39 -18.58
N ARG A 102 1.49 4.86 -18.65
CA ARG A 102 1.75 3.45 -18.97
C ARG A 102 1.16 2.54 -17.89
N HIS A 103 1.40 2.83 -16.62
CA HIS A 103 0.81 2.10 -15.50
C HIS A 103 -0.72 2.15 -15.51
N ALA A 104 -1.31 3.34 -15.76
CA ALA A 104 -2.76 3.48 -15.83
C ALA A 104 -3.37 2.61 -16.94
N LYS A 105 -2.73 2.54 -18.12
CA LYS A 105 -3.18 1.68 -19.22
C LYS A 105 -3.09 0.20 -18.88
N ALA A 106 -1.95 -0.25 -18.33
CA ALA A 106 -1.76 -1.63 -17.93
C ALA A 106 -2.81 -2.07 -16.88
N LEU A 107 -3.13 -1.17 -15.94
CA LEU A 107 -4.18 -1.43 -14.97
C LEU A 107 -5.57 -1.53 -15.61
N GLN A 108 -5.89 -0.64 -16.57
CA GLN A 108 -7.15 -0.70 -17.31
C GLN A 108 -7.30 -2.00 -18.09
N GLU A 109 -6.25 -2.42 -18.81
CA GLU A 109 -6.23 -3.70 -19.53
C GLU A 109 -6.42 -4.88 -18.57
N SER A 110 -5.70 -4.91 -17.45
CA SER A 110 -5.84 -5.95 -16.43
C SER A 110 -7.26 -6.01 -15.84
N LEU A 111 -7.93 -4.86 -15.65
CA LEU A 111 -9.31 -4.83 -15.15
C LEU A 111 -10.30 -5.38 -16.17
N ILE A 112 -10.10 -5.09 -17.46
CA ILE A 112 -10.93 -5.63 -18.55
C ILE A 112 -10.78 -7.15 -18.61
N ASP A 113 -9.56 -7.67 -18.50
CA ASP A 113 -9.31 -9.12 -18.50
C ASP A 113 -9.98 -9.83 -17.32
N ILE A 114 -9.89 -9.24 -16.12
CA ILE A 114 -10.57 -9.76 -14.93
C ILE A 114 -12.08 -9.75 -15.13
N PHE A 115 -12.64 -8.65 -15.67
CA PHE A 115 -14.06 -8.56 -15.96
C PHE A 115 -14.53 -9.66 -16.91
N ASN A 116 -13.82 -9.87 -18.03
CA ASN A 116 -14.14 -10.94 -18.98
C ASN A 116 -14.09 -12.32 -18.35
N ARG A 117 -13.12 -12.57 -17.47
CA ARG A 117 -13.01 -13.84 -16.73
C ARG A 117 -14.17 -14.04 -15.76
N ILE A 118 -14.62 -12.99 -15.08
CA ILE A 118 -15.79 -13.04 -14.19
C ILE A 118 -17.04 -13.37 -15.00
N GLU A 119 -17.25 -12.72 -16.13
CA GLU A 119 -18.42 -12.98 -17.00
C GLU A 119 -18.45 -14.44 -17.47
N ALA A 120 -17.31 -14.98 -17.92
CA ALA A 120 -17.21 -16.38 -18.34
C ALA A 120 -17.57 -17.35 -17.20
N VAL A 121 -17.07 -17.10 -16.00
CA VAL A 121 -17.39 -17.91 -14.81
C VAL A 121 -18.88 -17.79 -14.45
N ARG A 122 -19.46 -16.59 -14.56
CA ARG A 122 -20.89 -16.37 -14.31
C ARG A 122 -21.76 -17.17 -15.27
N GLU A 123 -21.46 -17.14 -16.56
CA GLU A 123 -22.20 -17.90 -17.56
C GLU A 123 -22.12 -19.41 -17.35
N GLU A 124 -20.94 -19.93 -16.97
CA GLU A 124 -20.77 -21.34 -16.64
C GLU A 124 -21.56 -21.71 -15.39
N HIS A 125 -21.51 -20.87 -14.37
CA HIS A 125 -22.28 -21.05 -13.14
C HIS A 125 -23.79 -21.07 -13.42
N ASP A 126 -24.29 -20.13 -14.23
CA ASP A 126 -25.71 -20.09 -14.62
C ASP A 126 -26.14 -21.36 -15.36
N LYS A 127 -25.27 -21.90 -16.23
CA LYS A 127 -25.50 -23.20 -16.88
C LYS A 127 -25.54 -24.34 -15.87
N LEU A 128 -24.59 -24.41 -14.95
CA LEU A 128 -24.55 -25.45 -13.93
C LEU A 128 -25.76 -25.38 -13.00
N ASP A 129 -26.19 -24.18 -12.60
CA ASP A 129 -27.37 -23.97 -11.76
C ASP A 129 -28.66 -24.40 -12.47
N ASN A 130 -28.82 -24.07 -13.76
CA ASN A 130 -29.94 -24.53 -14.56
C ASN A 130 -29.98 -26.06 -14.70
N ASN A 131 -28.83 -26.70 -14.94
CA ASN A 131 -28.73 -28.16 -14.99
C ASN A 131 -29.05 -28.79 -13.63
N ASN A 132 -28.56 -28.21 -12.53
CA ASN A 132 -28.81 -28.70 -11.19
C ASN A 132 -30.31 -28.61 -10.84
N LYS A 133 -30.95 -27.48 -11.14
CA LYS A 133 -32.41 -27.32 -11.02
C LYS A 133 -33.18 -28.37 -11.83
N PHE A 134 -32.76 -28.65 -13.06
CA PHE A 134 -33.38 -29.69 -13.89
C PHE A 134 -33.26 -31.08 -13.26
N LEU A 135 -32.07 -31.45 -12.79
CA LEU A 135 -31.83 -32.73 -12.13
C LEU A 135 -32.63 -32.87 -10.83
N GLN A 136 -32.67 -31.83 -10.00
CA GLN A 136 -33.46 -31.81 -8.78
C GLN A 136 -34.95 -32.00 -9.07
N LYS A 137 -35.49 -31.32 -10.09
CA LYS A 137 -36.88 -31.49 -10.52
C LYS A 137 -37.15 -32.91 -10.98
N TYR A 138 -36.28 -33.47 -11.83
CA TYR A 138 -36.43 -34.83 -12.34
C TYR A 138 -36.42 -35.88 -11.21
N ILE A 139 -35.48 -35.76 -10.28
CA ILE A 139 -35.40 -36.63 -9.10
C ILE A 139 -36.66 -36.47 -8.23
N GLY A 140 -37.11 -35.23 -8.00
CA GLY A 140 -38.35 -34.93 -7.27
C GLY A 140 -39.57 -35.59 -7.90
N ASP A 141 -39.74 -35.46 -9.21
CA ASP A 141 -40.84 -36.07 -9.97
C ASP A 141 -40.77 -37.61 -9.91
N LEU A 142 -39.58 -38.18 -10.04
CA LEU A 142 -39.37 -39.64 -9.93
C LEU A 142 -39.68 -40.17 -8.53
N MET A 143 -39.27 -39.47 -7.49
CA MET A 143 -39.59 -39.85 -6.11
C MET A 143 -41.09 -39.70 -5.78
N SER A 144 -41.73 -38.65 -6.31
CA SER A 144 -43.17 -38.42 -6.15
C SER A 144 -43.99 -39.53 -6.84
N THR A 145 -43.66 -39.82 -8.09
CA THR A 145 -44.32 -40.91 -8.86
C THR A 145 -44.07 -42.28 -8.24
N SER A 146 -42.86 -42.56 -7.76
CA SER A 146 -42.52 -43.83 -7.08
C SER A 146 -43.35 -44.06 -5.81
N LYS A 147 -43.68 -43.01 -5.04
CA LYS A 147 -44.56 -43.12 -3.86
C LYS A 147 -46.00 -43.48 -4.25
N ILE A 148 -46.50 -42.93 -5.35
CA ILE A 148 -47.88 -43.15 -5.84
C ILE A 148 -48.05 -44.56 -6.42
N THR A 149 -47.08 -45.04 -7.20
CA THR A 149 -47.13 -46.39 -7.80
C THR A 149 -46.90 -47.49 -6.76
N ALA A 150 -46.03 -47.27 -5.77
CA ALA A 150 -45.78 -48.23 -4.70
C ALA A 150 -46.99 -48.41 -3.76
N SER A 151 -47.71 -47.33 -3.40
CA SER A 151 -48.91 -47.43 -2.55
C SER A 151 -50.08 -48.12 -3.24
N THR A 152 -50.24 -47.91 -4.55
CA THR A 152 -51.28 -48.56 -5.37
C THR A 152 -51.07 -50.07 -5.49
N SER A 153 -49.82 -50.54 -5.48
CA SER A 153 -49.50 -51.97 -5.55
C SER A 153 -49.81 -52.76 -4.27
N ARG A 154 -49.88 -52.10 -3.10
CA ARG A 154 -50.18 -52.77 -1.81
C ARG A 154 -51.68 -52.87 -1.50
N ALA A 155 -52.54 -52.10 -2.17
CA ALA A 155 -53.99 -52.14 -1.97
C ALA A 155 -54.69 -53.34 -2.63
N LYS A 156 -53.93 -54.21 -3.33
CA LYS A 156 -54.44 -55.41 -4.02
C LYS A 156 -53.83 -56.66 -3.38
N LYS A 157 -54.15 -56.90 -2.10
CA LYS A 157 -53.91 -58.17 -1.41
C LYS A 157 -54.98 -58.38 -0.35
#